data_AF-A0A519K4C3-F1
#
_entry.id   AF-A0A519K4C3-F1
#
_cell.length_a   1.000
_cell.length_b   1.000
_cell.length_c   1.000
_cell.angle_alpha   90.00
_cell.angle_beta   90.00
_cell.angle_gamma   90.00
#
_symmetry.space_group_name_H-M   'P 1'
#
loop_
_entity.id
_entity.type
_entity.pdbx_description
1 polymer ?
#
loop_
_entity_poly.entity_id
_entity_poly.type
_entity_poly.pdbx_seq_one_letter_code
_entity_poly.pdbx_strand_id
1 'polypeptide(L)'
;MTFIAALAFASVAVAQDAPAPATPEQVAAARTEADRIIAAAGAADLFTNITGNANPMVRHRGSGLICIFRNVPEIDRITIYPGGQRGDDVGCNTVDPANGAETTVYATRYVPLPSEEAVLADAVRAIKQRFPSARAYEGD
;
A
#
# COMPACT_ATOMS: atom_id res chain seq x y z
N MET A 1 23.17 18.10 64.63
CA MET A 1 21.70 18.01 64.59
C MET A 1 21.25 18.13 63.15
N THR A 2 20.68 17.04 62.66
CA THR A 2 20.13 16.76 61.33
C THR A 2 18.92 17.64 61.02
N PHE A 3 18.69 18.01 59.75
CA PHE A 3 17.40 17.86 59.06
C PHE A 3 17.59 18.11 57.55
N ILE A 4 17.62 17.02 56.77
CA ILE A 4 17.50 17.03 55.31
C ILE A 4 16.01 16.86 54.99
N ALA A 5 15.38 17.90 54.46
CA ALA A 5 14.00 17.82 53.96
C ALA A 5 14.02 17.24 52.54
N ALA A 6 13.76 15.94 52.42
CA ALA A 6 13.52 15.29 51.14
C ALA A 6 12.10 15.60 50.66
N LEU A 7 11.96 16.56 49.74
CA LEU A 7 10.72 16.78 48.98
C LEU A 7 10.54 15.61 48.01
N ALA A 8 9.66 14.69 48.39
CA ALA A 8 9.18 13.62 47.53
C ALA A 8 8.41 14.22 46.34
N PHE A 9 9.04 14.28 45.18
CA PHE A 9 8.36 14.48 43.91
C PHE A 9 7.57 13.21 43.59
N ALA A 10 6.33 13.12 44.11
CA ALA A 10 5.38 12.12 43.65
C ALA A 10 5.09 12.39 42.18
N SER A 11 5.52 11.48 41.31
CA SER A 11 5.22 11.49 39.89
C SER A 11 3.70 11.44 39.74
N VAL A 12 3.09 12.53 39.26
CA VAL A 12 1.69 12.52 38.85
C VAL A 12 1.62 11.58 37.64
N ALA A 13 1.18 10.35 37.86
CA ALA A 13 0.89 9.42 36.79
C ALA A 13 -0.33 9.97 36.04
N VAL A 14 -0.07 10.77 35.01
CA VAL A 14 -1.07 11.12 34.00
C VAL A 14 -1.47 9.83 33.30
N ALA A 15 -2.56 9.22 33.76
CA ALA A 15 -3.26 8.20 32.99
C ALA A 15 -3.63 8.83 31.65
N GLN A 16 -2.96 8.41 30.58
CA GLN A 16 -3.28 8.87 29.24
C GLN A 16 -4.68 8.34 28.91
N ASP A 17 -5.65 9.24 28.73
CA ASP A 17 -6.97 8.92 28.20
C ASP A 17 -6.79 8.36 26.79
N ALA A 18 -6.62 7.04 26.71
CA ALA A 18 -6.65 6.33 25.45
C ALA A 18 -8.08 6.48 24.88
N PRO A 19 -8.23 6.77 23.58
CA PRO A 19 -9.55 6.79 22.95
C PRO A 19 -10.27 5.48 23.25
N ALA A 20 -11.56 5.57 23.57
CA ALA A 20 -12.38 4.39 23.80
C ALA A 20 -12.28 3.44 22.59
N PRO A 21 -12.19 2.12 22.81
CA PRO A 21 -12.22 1.15 21.72
C PRO A 21 -13.48 1.32 20.87
N ALA A 22 -13.35 1.08 19.56
CA ALA A 22 -14.49 1.11 18.65
C ALA A 22 -15.57 0.10 19.08
N THR A 23 -16.84 0.49 18.98
CA THR A 23 -17.97 -0.41 19.25
C THR A 23 -18.08 -1.47 18.16
N PRO A 24 -18.71 -2.64 18.43
CA PRO A 24 -18.96 -3.65 17.41
C PRO A 24 -19.70 -3.11 16.18
N GLU A 25 -20.64 -2.20 16.39
CA GLU A 25 -21.42 -1.53 15.34
C GLU A 25 -20.52 -0.65 14.45
N GLN A 26 -19.59 0.11 15.05
CA GLN A 26 -18.61 0.90 14.31
C GLN A 26 -17.69 0.01 13.48
N VAL A 27 -17.23 -1.11 14.04
CA VAL A 27 -16.40 -2.08 13.30
C VAL A 27 -17.18 -2.71 12.14
N ALA A 28 -18.46 -3.06 12.34
CA ALA A 28 -19.31 -3.61 11.30
C ALA A 28 -19.57 -2.62 10.16
N ALA A 29 -19.82 -1.34 10.48
CA ALA A 29 -19.97 -0.28 9.51
C ALA A 29 -18.68 -0.06 8.69
N ALA A 30 -17.53 0.05 9.38
CA ALA A 30 -16.23 0.19 8.74
C ALA A 30 -15.87 -1.01 7.85
N ARG A 31 -16.24 -2.23 8.27
CA ARG A 31 -16.04 -3.44 7.48
C ARG A 31 -16.87 -3.40 6.20
N THR A 32 -18.15 -3.02 6.31
CA THR A 32 -19.05 -2.86 5.17
C THR A 32 -18.50 -1.84 4.17
N GLU A 33 -17.95 -0.73 4.66
CA GLU A 33 -17.36 0.29 3.80
C GLU A 33 -16.08 -0.20 3.11
N ALA A 34 -15.21 -0.94 3.81
CA ALA A 34 -14.04 -1.57 3.20
C ALA A 34 -14.44 -2.55 2.08
N ASP A 35 -15.51 -3.34 2.27
CA ASP A 35 -16.02 -4.24 1.24
C ASP A 35 -16.57 -3.46 0.03
N ARG A 36 -17.28 -2.34 0.28
CA ARG A 36 -17.76 -1.45 -0.77
C ARG A 36 -16.60 -0.86 -1.59
N ILE A 37 -15.54 -0.38 -0.94
CA ILE A 37 -14.36 0.18 -1.61
C ILE A 37 -13.66 -0.88 -2.48
N ILE A 38 -13.48 -2.10 -1.97
CA ILE A 38 -12.91 -3.22 -2.74
C ILE A 38 -13.79 -3.53 -3.97
N ALA A 39 -15.10 -3.61 -3.78
CA ALA A 39 -16.05 -3.92 -4.84
C ALA A 39 -16.08 -2.82 -5.92
N ALA A 40 -16.09 -1.54 -5.52
CA ALA A 40 -16.09 -0.40 -6.43
C ALA A 40 -14.83 -0.36 -7.31
N ALA A 41 -13.68 -0.80 -6.79
CA ALA A 41 -12.44 -0.93 -7.55
C ALA A 41 -12.36 -2.25 -8.36
N GLY A 42 -13.34 -3.15 -8.22
CA GLY A 42 -13.31 -4.48 -8.81
C GLY A 42 -12.08 -5.28 -8.37
N ALA A 43 -11.66 -5.16 -7.09
CA ALA A 43 -10.33 -5.55 -6.63
C ALA A 43 -10.33 -6.72 -5.61
N ALA A 44 -11.40 -7.51 -5.57
CA ALA A 44 -11.57 -8.61 -4.60
C ALA A 44 -10.52 -9.74 -4.75
N ASP A 45 -9.90 -9.85 -5.92
CA ASP A 45 -8.77 -10.74 -6.21
C ASP A 45 -7.45 -10.24 -5.58
N LEU A 46 -7.30 -8.92 -5.43
CA LEU A 46 -6.05 -8.26 -5.02
C LEU A 46 -6.03 -7.84 -3.56
N PHE A 47 -7.19 -7.59 -2.95
CA PHE A 47 -7.30 -7.06 -1.59
C PHE A 47 -8.08 -8.00 -0.66
N THR A 48 -7.77 -7.91 0.62
CA THR A 48 -8.50 -8.57 1.70
C THR A 48 -8.94 -7.53 2.71
N ASN A 49 -10.21 -7.55 3.10
CA ASN A 49 -10.71 -6.71 4.19
C ASN A 49 -10.16 -7.20 5.53
N ILE A 50 -9.41 -6.34 6.21
CA ILE A 50 -8.77 -6.62 7.51
C ILE A 50 -9.28 -5.69 8.62
N THR A 51 -10.42 -5.05 8.40
CA THR A 51 -11.01 -4.07 9.32
C THR A 51 -11.21 -4.67 10.71
N GLY A 52 -10.68 -4.00 11.73
CA GLY A 52 -10.80 -4.41 13.14
C GLY A 52 -11.09 -3.26 14.11
N ASN A 53 -11.30 -2.05 13.59
CA ASN A 53 -11.62 -0.84 14.34
C ASN A 53 -12.63 0.01 13.55
N ALA A 54 -12.85 1.26 13.96
CA ALA A 54 -13.81 2.17 13.33
C ALA A 54 -13.38 2.72 11.94
N ASN A 55 -12.16 2.43 11.48
CA ASN A 55 -11.67 2.84 10.16
C ASN A 55 -11.69 1.64 9.20
N PRO A 56 -12.16 1.80 7.95
CA PRO A 56 -12.07 0.74 6.95
C PRO A 56 -10.60 0.44 6.64
N MET A 57 -10.23 -0.84 6.70
CA MET A 57 -8.86 -1.28 6.45
C MET A 57 -8.82 -2.45 5.50
N VAL A 58 -7.99 -2.35 4.47
CA VAL A 58 -7.78 -3.41 3.49
C VAL A 58 -6.29 -3.67 3.32
N ARG A 59 -5.93 -4.93 3.05
CA ARG A 59 -4.56 -5.35 2.79
C ARG A 59 -4.42 -5.79 1.34
N HIS A 60 -3.47 -5.21 0.63
CA HIS A 60 -3.06 -5.67 -0.68
C HIS A 60 -2.31 -7.01 -0.55
N ARG A 61 -2.75 -8.04 -1.26
CA ARG A 61 -2.20 -9.41 -1.15
C ARG A 61 -0.78 -9.51 -1.72
N GLY A 62 -0.48 -8.77 -2.79
CA GLY A 62 0.81 -8.87 -3.49
C GLY A 62 1.98 -8.17 -2.78
N SER A 63 1.70 -7.08 -2.06
CA SER A 63 2.75 -6.27 -1.39
C SER A 63 2.64 -6.24 0.13
N GLY A 64 1.49 -6.64 0.70
CA GLY A 64 1.21 -6.48 2.13
C GLY A 64 0.84 -5.05 2.54
N LEU A 65 0.78 -4.09 1.60
CA LEU A 65 0.35 -2.71 1.87
C LEU A 65 -1.01 -2.71 2.58
N ILE A 66 -1.10 -1.99 3.70
CA ILE A 66 -2.36 -1.77 4.42
C ILE A 66 -2.84 -0.37 4.09
N CYS A 67 -4.03 -0.29 3.51
CA CYS A 67 -4.71 0.96 3.26
C CYS A 67 -5.70 1.21 4.39
N ILE A 68 -5.63 2.39 4.99
CA ILE A 68 -6.49 2.85 6.07
C ILE A 68 -7.30 4.02 5.51
N PHE A 69 -8.60 3.83 5.40
CA PHE A 69 -9.53 4.84 4.88
C PHE A 69 -10.17 5.63 6.02
N ARG A 70 -10.75 6.79 5.71
CA ARG A 70 -11.29 7.72 6.72
C ARG A 70 -12.81 7.92 6.62
N ASN A 71 -13.51 7.00 5.96
CA ASN A 71 -14.96 7.04 5.71
C ASN A 71 -15.38 8.33 4.98
N VAL A 72 -14.62 8.73 3.97
CA VAL A 72 -14.96 9.85 3.07
C VAL A 72 -15.19 9.28 1.67
N PRO A 73 -16.43 8.88 1.33
CA PRO A 73 -16.72 8.07 0.14
C PRO A 73 -16.30 8.71 -1.19
N GLU A 74 -16.22 10.04 -1.25
CA GLU A 74 -15.81 10.80 -2.43
C GLU A 74 -14.30 10.70 -2.71
N ILE A 75 -13.51 10.41 -1.68
CA ILE A 75 -12.04 10.41 -1.74
C ILE A 75 -11.49 9.00 -1.57
N ASP A 76 -12.03 8.25 -0.61
CA ASP A 76 -11.58 6.91 -0.24
C ASP A 76 -11.81 5.92 -1.38
N ARG A 77 -10.70 5.51 -2.02
CA ARG A 77 -10.73 4.56 -3.15
C ARG A 77 -9.44 3.80 -3.28
N ILE A 78 -9.57 2.63 -3.89
CA ILE A 78 -8.45 1.85 -4.43
C ILE A 78 -8.36 2.16 -5.92
N THR A 79 -7.15 2.47 -6.38
CA THR A 79 -6.82 2.65 -7.79
C THR A 79 -5.91 1.52 -8.23
N ILE A 80 -6.23 0.85 -9.34
CA ILE A 80 -5.36 -0.16 -9.96
C ILE A 80 -4.80 0.47 -11.23
N TYR A 81 -3.49 0.71 -11.26
CA TYR A 81 -2.85 1.37 -12.38
C TYR A 81 -2.52 0.35 -13.48
N PRO A 82 -2.73 0.71 -14.77
CA PRO A 82 -2.31 -0.12 -15.89
C PRO A 82 -0.78 -0.02 -16.09
N GLY A 83 -0.17 -1.01 -16.74
CA GLY A 83 1.25 -0.95 -17.14
C GLY A 83 2.09 -2.17 -16.79
N GLY A 84 1.53 -3.17 -16.10
CA GLY A 84 2.19 -4.42 -15.77
C GLY A 84 1.19 -5.55 -15.51
N GLN A 85 1.60 -6.56 -14.72
CA GLN A 85 0.65 -7.54 -14.22
C GLN A 85 -0.38 -6.82 -13.33
N ARG A 86 -1.66 -7.17 -13.47
CA ARG A 86 -2.71 -6.61 -12.63
C ARG A 86 -2.36 -6.77 -11.15
N GLY A 87 -2.40 -5.65 -10.40
CA GLY A 87 -2.06 -5.61 -8.98
C GLY A 87 -0.59 -5.32 -8.67
N ASP A 88 0.29 -5.26 -9.68
CA ASP A 88 1.67 -4.82 -9.46
C ASP A 88 1.76 -3.33 -9.18
N ASP A 89 0.82 -2.53 -9.68
CA ASP A 89 0.76 -1.10 -9.40
C ASP A 89 -0.64 -0.72 -8.87
N VAL A 90 -0.70 -0.41 -7.58
CA VAL A 90 -1.94 -0.05 -6.89
C VAL A 90 -1.73 1.19 -6.02
N GLY A 91 -2.78 1.99 -5.91
CA GLY A 91 -2.83 3.16 -5.04
C GLY A 91 -4.04 3.11 -4.11
N CYS A 92 -3.89 3.70 -2.93
CA CYS A 92 -4.98 3.93 -1.99
C CYS A 92 -5.06 5.41 -1.69
N ASN A 93 -6.16 6.03 -2.11
CA ASN A 93 -6.45 7.43 -1.87
C ASN A 93 -7.26 7.56 -0.57
N THR A 94 -6.93 8.55 0.25
CA THR A 94 -7.62 8.90 1.49
C THR A 94 -7.48 10.41 1.70
N VAL A 95 -8.32 10.99 2.53
CA VAL A 95 -8.13 12.36 3.06
C VAL A 95 -7.86 12.31 4.55
N ASP A 96 -6.98 13.18 5.05
CA ASP A 96 -6.88 13.45 6.49
C ASP A 96 -7.98 14.45 6.89
N PRO A 97 -8.97 14.05 7.70
CA PRO A 97 -10.07 14.93 8.09
C PRO A 97 -9.62 16.08 9.00
N ALA A 98 -8.43 16.03 9.61
CA ALA A 98 -7.95 17.09 10.50
C ALA A 98 -7.50 18.34 9.73
N ASN A 99 -7.00 18.17 8.51
CA ASN A 99 -6.42 19.26 7.71
C ASN A 99 -6.85 19.26 6.24
N GLY A 100 -7.67 18.28 5.82
CA GLY A 100 -8.15 18.15 4.44
C GLY A 100 -7.10 17.65 3.44
N ALA A 101 -5.94 17.18 3.89
CA ALA A 101 -4.89 16.72 3.00
C ALA A 101 -5.26 15.38 2.34
N GLU A 102 -5.40 15.39 1.01
CA GLU A 102 -5.51 14.16 0.24
C GLU A 102 -4.16 13.47 0.12
N THR A 103 -4.12 12.19 0.47
CA THR A 103 -2.93 11.34 0.40
C THR A 103 -3.21 10.16 -0.51
N THR A 104 -2.25 9.82 -1.35
CA THR A 104 -2.26 8.56 -2.10
C THR A 104 -1.04 7.75 -1.71
N VAL A 105 -1.27 6.54 -1.19
CA VAL A 105 -0.19 5.59 -0.86
C VAL A 105 -0.13 4.53 -1.96
N TYR A 106 1.06 4.29 -2.50
CA TYR A 106 1.28 3.39 -3.62
C TYR A 106 2.00 2.12 -3.19
N ALA A 107 1.68 1.00 -3.84
CA ALA A 107 2.53 -0.17 -3.91
C ALA A 107 2.76 -0.50 -5.39
N THR A 108 3.96 -0.17 -5.86
CA THR A 108 4.37 -0.36 -7.24
C THR A 108 5.52 -1.37 -7.28
N ARG A 109 5.32 -2.48 -7.99
CA ARG A 109 6.36 -3.45 -8.32
C ARG A 109 6.86 -3.14 -9.71
N TYR A 110 8.07 -2.61 -9.79
CA TYR A 110 8.77 -2.47 -11.05
C TYR A 110 9.19 -3.86 -11.53
N VAL A 111 8.78 -4.23 -12.74
CA VAL A 111 9.40 -5.37 -13.42
C VAL A 111 10.87 -5.05 -13.66
N PRO A 112 11.80 -5.97 -13.34
CA PRO A 112 13.20 -5.79 -13.73
C PRO A 112 13.27 -5.57 -15.24
N LEU A 113 14.10 -4.61 -15.66
CA LEU A 113 14.48 -4.54 -17.06
C LEU A 113 15.12 -5.88 -17.46
N PRO A 114 14.93 -6.37 -18.70
CA PRO A 114 15.65 -7.55 -19.16
C PRO A 114 17.16 -7.31 -19.00
N SER A 115 17.92 -8.36 -18.69
CA SER A 115 19.39 -8.23 -18.64
C SER A 115 19.92 -7.78 -20.01
N GLU A 116 21.05 -7.08 -20.03
CA GLU A 116 21.73 -6.70 -21.28
C GLU A 116 21.95 -7.92 -22.18
N GLU A 117 22.31 -9.07 -21.59
CA GLU A 117 22.45 -10.34 -22.29
C GLU A 117 21.15 -10.82 -22.92
N ALA A 118 20.01 -10.74 -22.23
CA ALA A 118 18.71 -11.13 -22.77
C ALA A 118 18.30 -10.22 -23.94
N VAL A 119 18.51 -8.91 -23.81
CA VAL A 119 18.26 -7.94 -24.89
C VAL A 119 19.15 -8.24 -26.10
N LEU A 120 20.44 -8.50 -25.88
CA LEU A 120 21.39 -8.83 -26.94
C LEU A 120 21.02 -10.15 -27.62
N ALA A 121 20.65 -11.18 -26.86
CA ALA A 121 20.23 -12.47 -27.40
C ALA A 121 18.99 -12.34 -28.29
N ASP A 122 18.01 -11.53 -27.89
CA ASP A 122 16.81 -11.27 -28.69
C ASP A 122 17.13 -10.50 -29.98
N ALA A 123 18.01 -9.49 -29.91
CA ALA A 123 18.48 -8.79 -31.09
C ALA A 123 19.21 -9.74 -32.07
N VAL A 124 20.10 -10.60 -31.57
CA VAL A 124 20.80 -11.62 -32.38
C VAL A 124 19.80 -12.59 -33.02
N ARG A 125 18.78 -13.03 -32.28
CA ARG A 125 17.73 -13.91 -32.79
C ARG A 125 16.94 -13.26 -33.92
N ALA A 126 16.53 -12.01 -33.74
CA ALA A 126 15.81 -11.24 -34.76
C ALA A 126 16.67 -11.03 -36.03
N ILE A 127 17.95 -10.73 -35.87
CA ILE A 127 18.91 -10.61 -36.99
C ILE A 127 19.01 -11.94 -37.75
N LYS A 128 19.20 -13.06 -37.06
CA LYS A 128 19.32 -14.39 -37.70
C LYS A 128 18.03 -14.84 -38.39
N GLN A 129 16.87 -14.53 -37.81
CA GLN A 129 15.57 -14.81 -38.46
C GLN A 129 15.43 -14.03 -39.77
N ARG A 130 15.84 -12.77 -39.80
CA ARG A 130 15.75 -11.92 -40.99
C ARG A 130 16.86 -12.16 -42.01
N PHE A 131 18.06 -12.50 -41.53
CA PHE A 131 19.26 -12.70 -42.32
C PHE A 131 19.95 -14.00 -41.89
N PRO A 132 19.51 -15.16 -42.40
CA PRO A 132 20.02 -16.47 -41.96
C PRO A 132 21.52 -16.67 -42.17
N SER A 133 22.13 -15.94 -43.11
CA SER A 133 23.57 -15.97 -43.39
C SER A 133 24.39 -15.01 -42.53
N ALA A 134 23.77 -14.21 -41.67
CA ALA A 134 24.48 -13.28 -40.79
C ALA A 134 25.40 -14.02 -39.83
N ARG A 135 26.62 -13.51 -39.65
CA ARG A 135 27.64 -14.04 -38.74
C ARG A 135 28.04 -12.97 -37.74
N ALA A 136 28.57 -13.38 -36.59
CA ALA A 136 29.13 -12.46 -35.63
C ALA A 136 30.32 -11.72 -36.26
N TYR A 137 30.46 -10.43 -35.95
CA TYR A 137 31.64 -9.65 -36.31
C TYR A 137 32.72 -9.93 -35.27
N GLU A 138 33.88 -10.43 -35.70
CA GLU A 138 34.95 -10.82 -34.76
C GLU A 138 35.94 -9.68 -34.47
N GLY A 139 35.89 -8.58 -35.25
CA GLY A 139 36.82 -7.47 -35.13
C GLY A 139 38.24 -7.83 -35.63
N ASP A 140 38.88 -6.86 -36.27
CA ASP A 140 40.32 -6.88 -36.57
C ASP A 140 41.04 -5.94 -35.60
#